data_AF-A0A1F6FGJ2-F1
#
_entry.id   AF-A0A1F6FGJ2-F1
#
_cell.length_a   1.000
_cell.length_b   1.000
_cell.length_c   1.000
_cell.angle_alpha   90.00
_cell.angle_beta   90.00
_cell.angle_gamma   90.00
#
_symmetry.space_group_name_H-M   'P 1'
#
loop_
_entity.id
_entity.type
_entity.pdbx_description
1 polymer ?
#
loop_
_entity_poly.entity_id
_entity_poly.type
_entity_poly.pdbx_seq_one_letter_code
_entity_poly.pdbx_strand_id
1 'polypeptide(L)'
;MEPPFLCKKLDYLALNTMLPITPETKWQIGLDCLMLPVMYMLQGNMSDVPQRTHFWNYTRVPEKELELKLNTNSLLTLPGEDVASQRWLWWLPLLHMPIFGGWRHYYVLEPEEKVSDYWFVGWVVGEYSGISHVKLERQVRVLKGDTEASFFGFNSEGKQIKIRLIGEGSLGESPEYCKIPLL
;
A
#
# COMPACT_ATOMS: atom_id res chain seq x y z
N MET A 1 44.08 -30.50 -5.44
CA MET A 1 42.69 -30.95 -5.62
C MET A 1 41.87 -30.17 -4.60
N GLU A 2 41.42 -28.97 -4.98
CA GLU A 2 40.68 -28.05 -4.10
C GLU A 2 39.17 -28.32 -4.22
N PRO A 3 38.40 -28.22 -3.11
CA PRO A 3 36.98 -28.52 -3.15
C PRO A 3 36.15 -27.35 -3.70
N PRO A 4 35.13 -27.60 -4.55
CA PRO A 4 34.22 -26.59 -5.07
C PRO A 4 33.03 -26.43 -4.11
N PHE A 5 33.16 -25.60 -3.06
CA PHE A 5 32.08 -25.43 -2.07
C PHE A 5 31.80 -23.98 -1.65
N LEU A 6 32.20 -22.98 -2.42
CA LEU A 6 31.87 -21.57 -2.12
C LEU A 6 30.71 -20.97 -2.93
N CYS A 7 30.23 -21.63 -3.98
CA CYS A 7 29.24 -21.01 -4.87
C CYS A 7 27.77 -21.13 -4.40
N LYS A 8 27.44 -21.96 -3.40
CA LYS A 8 26.04 -22.17 -2.98
C LYS A 8 25.61 -21.40 -1.73
N LYS A 9 26.54 -20.87 -0.92
CA LYS A 9 26.20 -20.24 0.37
C LYS A 9 25.81 -18.76 0.24
N LEU A 10 26.30 -18.09 -0.82
CA LEU A 10 25.96 -16.70 -1.13
C LEU A 10 24.52 -16.57 -1.68
N ASP A 11 24.07 -17.54 -2.47
CA ASP A 11 22.70 -17.53 -3.02
C ASP A 11 21.63 -17.75 -1.94
N TYR A 12 21.90 -18.59 -0.94
CA TYR A 12 20.97 -18.80 0.19
C TYR A 12 20.85 -17.61 1.14
N LEU A 13 21.88 -16.77 1.25
CA LEU A 13 21.84 -15.53 2.02
C LEU A 13 21.14 -14.40 1.26
N ALA A 14 21.24 -14.37 -0.08
CA ALA A 14 20.54 -13.41 -0.93
C ALA A 14 19.03 -13.72 -1.07
N LEU A 15 18.63 -15.00 -0.96
CA LEU A 15 17.22 -15.42 -1.03
C LEU A 15 16.41 -15.10 0.23
N ASN A 16 17.06 -14.88 1.39
CA ASN A 16 16.39 -14.55 2.67
C ASN A 16 16.30 -13.04 2.96
N THR A 17 16.83 -12.18 2.09
CA THR A 17 16.92 -10.73 2.33
C THR A 17 15.89 -9.90 1.58
N MET A 18 15.14 -10.49 0.64
CA MET A 18 14.08 -9.77 -0.08
C MET A 18 12.80 -9.75 0.74
N LEU A 19 12.06 -8.64 0.69
CA LEU A 19 10.71 -8.58 1.24
C LEU A 19 9.76 -9.41 0.35
N PRO A 20 8.67 -9.98 0.89
CA PRO A 20 7.71 -10.78 0.13
C PRO A 20 6.86 -9.88 -0.78
N ILE A 21 7.48 -9.38 -1.85
CA ILE A 21 6.83 -8.54 -2.85
C ILE A 21 6.34 -9.46 -3.95
N THR A 22 5.06 -9.83 -3.87
CA THR A 22 4.41 -10.64 -4.89
C THR A 22 3.22 -9.88 -5.47
N PRO A 23 3.12 -9.77 -6.80
CA PRO A 23 1.95 -9.17 -7.41
C PRO A 23 0.69 -9.98 -7.13
N GLU A 24 -0.44 -9.29 -7.20
CA GLU A 24 -1.77 -9.88 -7.10
C GLU A 24 -1.98 -11.03 -8.10
N THR A 25 -2.59 -12.09 -7.60
CA THR A 25 -3.01 -13.28 -8.34
C THR A 25 -4.35 -13.04 -9.01
N LYS A 26 -4.66 -13.84 -10.04
CA LYS A 26 -5.98 -13.81 -10.71
C LYS A 26 -7.15 -14.04 -9.74
N TRP A 27 -6.92 -14.79 -8.66
CA TRP A 27 -7.93 -15.03 -7.64
C TRP A 27 -8.18 -13.79 -6.77
N GLN A 28 -7.13 -13.09 -6.34
CA GLN A 28 -7.25 -11.81 -5.63
C GLN A 28 -7.99 -10.76 -6.48
N ILE A 29 -7.63 -10.66 -7.77
CA ILE A 29 -8.34 -9.79 -8.72
C ILE A 29 -9.82 -10.17 -8.82
N GLY A 30 -10.12 -11.47 -8.94
CA GLY A 30 -11.50 -11.96 -8.99
C GLY A 30 -12.32 -11.62 -7.75
N LEU A 31 -11.73 -11.76 -6.55
CA LEU A 31 -12.38 -11.37 -5.30
C LEU A 31 -12.64 -9.87 -5.23
N ASP A 32 -11.67 -9.04 -5.63
CA ASP A 32 -11.87 -7.58 -5.68
C ASP A 32 -13.02 -7.22 -6.64
N CYS A 33 -13.09 -7.85 -7.82
CA CYS A 33 -14.19 -7.65 -8.76
C CYS A 33 -15.56 -8.00 -8.15
N LEU A 34 -15.65 -9.10 -7.38
CA LEU A 34 -16.88 -9.50 -6.69
C LEU A 34 -17.27 -8.52 -5.57
N MET A 35 -16.29 -7.90 -4.92
CA MET A 35 -16.51 -6.94 -3.85
C MET A 35 -16.90 -5.54 -4.35
N LEU A 36 -16.70 -5.22 -5.63
CA LEU A 36 -16.97 -3.87 -6.17
C LEU A 36 -18.36 -3.31 -5.81
N PRO A 37 -19.48 -4.03 -5.96
CA PRO A 37 -20.80 -3.47 -5.62
C PRO A 37 -20.91 -3.11 -4.13
N VAL A 38 -20.34 -3.95 -3.26
CA VAL A 38 -20.30 -3.71 -1.81
C VAL A 38 -19.44 -2.49 -1.51
N MET A 39 -18.26 -2.41 -2.11
CA MET A 39 -17.34 -1.31 -1.87
C MET A 39 -17.90 0.03 -2.34
N TYR A 40 -18.56 0.06 -3.50
CA TYR A 40 -19.26 1.23 -3.99
C TYR A 40 -20.40 1.67 -3.05
N MET A 41 -21.17 0.71 -2.51
CA MET A 41 -22.21 0.98 -1.53
C MET A 41 -21.64 1.55 -0.22
N LEU A 42 -20.57 0.95 0.31
CA LEU A 42 -19.92 1.40 1.55
C LEU A 42 -19.26 2.77 1.39
N GLN A 43 -18.60 3.00 0.25
CA GLN A 43 -17.93 4.25 -0.06
C GLN A 43 -18.92 5.42 -0.24
N GLY A 44 -20.14 5.15 -0.70
CA GLY A 44 -21.18 6.17 -0.83
C GLY A 44 -21.08 7.08 -2.05
N ASN A 45 -20.14 6.80 -2.96
CA ASN A 45 -20.00 7.52 -4.22
C ASN A 45 -19.58 6.56 -5.34
N MET A 46 -20.01 6.85 -6.57
CA MET A 46 -19.63 6.09 -7.78
C MET A 46 -18.54 6.80 -8.60
N SER A 47 -18.18 8.03 -8.22
CA SER A 47 -17.18 8.84 -8.92
C SER A 47 -15.79 8.25 -8.77
N ASP A 48 -15.46 7.81 -7.55
CA ASP A 48 -14.15 7.36 -7.18
C ASP A 48 -14.00 5.85 -7.38
N VAL A 49 -12.80 5.44 -7.80
CA VAL A 49 -12.42 4.02 -7.79
C VAL A 49 -12.49 3.52 -6.34
N PRO A 50 -13.21 2.41 -6.07
CA PRO A 50 -13.35 1.90 -4.72
C PRO A 50 -12.03 1.47 -4.10
N GLN A 51 -11.97 1.58 -2.77
CA GLN A 51 -10.84 1.14 -1.98
C GLN A 51 -10.54 -0.36 -2.17
N ARG A 52 -9.25 -0.72 -2.29
CA ARG A 52 -8.77 -2.10 -2.43
C ARG A 52 -7.90 -2.53 -1.24
N THR A 53 -8.43 -2.46 -0.01
CA THR A 53 -7.67 -2.77 1.23
C THR A 53 -8.07 -4.07 1.92
N HIS A 54 -8.68 -4.99 1.18
CA HIS A 54 -8.98 -6.31 1.70
C HIS A 54 -7.71 -7.01 2.17
N PHE A 55 -7.83 -7.90 3.16
CA PHE A 55 -6.67 -8.60 3.73
C PHE A 55 -5.89 -9.44 2.72
N TRP A 56 -6.49 -9.81 1.58
CA TRP A 56 -5.81 -10.52 0.51
C TRP A 56 -4.98 -9.60 -0.41
N ASN A 57 -5.15 -8.27 -0.34
CA ASN A 57 -4.44 -7.31 -1.19
C ASN A 57 -3.07 -6.89 -0.65
N TYR A 58 -2.66 -7.40 0.51
CA TYR A 58 -1.37 -7.06 1.09
C TYR A 58 -0.79 -8.20 1.92
N THR A 59 0.54 -8.17 2.09
CA THR A 59 1.25 -9.01 3.05
C THR A 59 1.63 -8.15 4.25
N ARG A 60 1.25 -8.60 5.46
CA ARG A 60 1.80 -8.04 6.70
C ARG A 60 3.25 -8.46 6.83
N VAL A 61 4.11 -7.50 7.14
CA VAL A 61 5.51 -7.76 7.43
C VAL A 61 5.76 -7.40 8.89
N PRO A 62 6.54 -8.18 9.66
CA PRO A 62 6.94 -7.74 10.99
C PRO A 62 7.81 -6.48 10.92
N GLU A 63 7.58 -5.50 11.80
CA GLU A 63 8.32 -4.23 11.84
C GLU A 63 9.85 -4.45 11.85
N LYS A 64 10.33 -5.35 12.71
CA LYS A 64 11.75 -5.70 12.81
C LYS A 64 12.36 -6.17 11.49
N GLU A 65 11.57 -6.84 10.65
CA GLU A 65 12.04 -7.29 9.34
C GLU A 65 12.14 -6.13 8.36
N LEU A 66 11.20 -5.17 8.42
CA LEU A 66 11.26 -3.95 7.62
C LEU A 66 12.42 -3.06 8.05
N GLU A 67 12.63 -2.84 9.35
CA GLU A 67 13.73 -2.02 9.87
C GLU A 67 15.09 -2.51 9.38
N LEU A 68 15.27 -3.83 9.25
CA LEU A 68 16.51 -4.44 8.77
C LEU A 68 16.67 -4.35 7.25
N LYS A 69 15.57 -4.20 6.50
CA LYS A 69 15.55 -4.31 5.02
C LYS A 69 15.28 -2.98 4.30
N LEU A 70 14.68 -2.00 4.97
CA LEU A 70 14.34 -0.71 4.38
C LEU A 70 15.49 0.29 4.51
N ASN A 71 15.75 1.00 3.41
CA ASN A 71 16.55 2.21 3.41
C ASN A 71 15.69 3.38 3.94
N THR A 72 16.05 3.90 5.12
CA THR A 72 15.37 5.01 5.79
C THR A 72 15.34 6.30 4.98
N ASN A 73 16.34 6.53 4.12
CA ASN A 73 16.39 7.72 3.24
C ASN A 73 15.40 7.68 2.07
N SER A 74 14.67 6.56 1.91
CA SER A 74 13.65 6.38 0.87
C SER A 74 12.25 6.23 1.46
N LEU A 75 12.08 6.54 2.75
CA LEU A 75 10.78 6.58 3.42
C LEU A 75 10.16 7.98 3.27
N LEU A 76 8.86 8.01 3.04
CA LEU A 76 8.05 9.21 3.04
C LEU A 76 7.11 9.19 4.24
N THR A 77 7.42 9.95 5.27
CA THR A 77 6.61 10.05 6.49
C THR A 77 5.59 11.18 6.35
N LEU A 78 4.31 10.87 6.56
CA LEU A 78 3.20 11.79 6.43
C LEU A 78 2.32 11.76 7.68
N PRO A 79 1.81 12.92 8.13
CA PRO A 79 1.00 13.00 9.33
C PRO A 79 -0.37 12.33 9.15
N GLY A 80 -0.89 11.78 10.23
CA GLY A 80 -2.31 11.41 10.31
C GLY A 80 -3.22 12.63 10.51
N GLU A 81 -4.50 12.37 10.69
CA GLU A 81 -5.52 13.37 10.99
C GLU A 81 -6.47 12.89 12.11
N ASP A 82 -6.74 13.75 13.10
CA ASP A 82 -7.55 13.40 14.28
C ASP A 82 -8.96 12.87 13.93
N VAL A 83 -9.50 13.31 12.79
CA VAL A 83 -10.83 12.92 12.28
C VAL A 83 -10.87 11.44 11.88
N ALA A 84 -9.73 10.81 11.64
CA ALA A 84 -9.62 9.41 11.23
C ALA A 84 -9.54 8.40 12.42
N SER A 85 -9.92 8.79 13.63
CA SER A 85 -9.78 7.94 14.83
C SER A 85 -10.75 6.73 14.89
N GLN A 86 -11.86 6.74 14.13
CA GLN A 86 -12.85 5.66 14.18
C GLN A 86 -12.62 4.60 13.10
N ARG A 87 -12.10 3.43 13.50
CA ARG A 87 -11.80 2.31 12.59
C ARG A 87 -12.93 1.27 12.49
N TRP A 88 -13.81 1.19 13.50
CA TRP A 88 -14.89 0.20 13.60
C TRP A 88 -16.15 0.78 14.23
N LEU A 89 -17.33 0.44 13.69
CA LEU A 89 -18.62 0.58 14.37
C LEU A 89 -19.08 -0.83 14.74
N TRP A 90 -18.77 -1.24 15.96
CA TRP A 90 -19.01 -2.59 16.47
C TRP A 90 -18.25 -3.64 15.64
N TRP A 91 -18.87 -4.22 14.62
CA TRP A 91 -18.28 -5.23 13.72
C TRP A 91 -18.09 -4.70 12.28
N LEU A 92 -18.54 -3.48 11.99
CA LEU A 92 -18.43 -2.90 10.65
C LEU A 92 -17.10 -2.15 10.48
N PRO A 93 -16.31 -2.44 9.43
CA PRO A 93 -15.04 -1.74 9.17
C PRO A 93 -15.33 -0.32 8.66
N LEU A 94 -15.33 0.66 9.57
CA LEU A 94 -15.58 2.07 9.22
C LEU A 94 -14.55 2.63 8.26
N LEU A 95 -13.34 2.05 8.20
CA LEU A 95 -12.32 2.39 7.19
C LEU A 95 -12.90 2.47 5.77
N HIS A 96 -13.84 1.57 5.45
CA HIS A 96 -14.49 1.47 4.15
C HIS A 96 -15.77 2.30 4.01
N MET A 97 -16.19 2.98 5.08
CA MET A 97 -17.49 3.65 5.16
C MET A 97 -17.36 5.15 5.48
N PRO A 98 -16.87 5.97 4.54
CA PRO A 98 -16.82 7.43 4.67
C PRO A 98 -18.14 8.05 5.14
N ILE A 99 -19.29 7.52 4.71
CA ILE A 99 -20.62 8.02 5.08
C ILE A 99 -20.87 7.96 6.60
N PHE A 100 -20.27 7.00 7.30
CA PHE A 100 -20.46 6.78 8.74
C PHE A 100 -19.29 7.32 9.58
N GLY A 101 -18.55 8.31 9.07
CA GLY A 101 -17.36 8.86 9.76
C GLY A 101 -16.08 8.06 9.53
N GLY A 102 -16.07 7.21 8.49
CA GLY A 102 -14.88 6.52 8.02
C GLY A 102 -13.82 7.43 7.42
N TRP A 103 -12.66 6.85 7.12
CA TRP A 103 -11.54 7.59 6.54
C TRP A 103 -11.90 8.02 5.12
N ARG A 104 -11.78 9.32 4.84
CA ARG A 104 -12.19 9.90 3.56
C ARG A 104 -11.12 10.76 2.91
N HIS A 105 -10.19 11.29 3.69
CA HIS A 105 -9.07 12.04 3.14
C HIS A 105 -7.96 11.07 2.77
N TYR A 106 -7.22 11.43 1.72
CA TYR A 106 -6.11 10.62 1.22
C TYR A 106 -4.93 11.49 0.81
N TYR A 107 -3.76 10.85 0.77
CA TYR A 107 -2.57 11.35 0.08
C TYR A 107 -2.48 10.72 -1.30
N VAL A 108 -1.92 11.45 -2.26
CA VAL A 108 -1.58 10.95 -3.61
C VAL A 108 -0.07 10.83 -3.72
N LEU A 109 0.39 9.60 -3.88
CA LEU A 109 1.81 9.27 -3.94
C LEU A 109 2.20 8.81 -5.34
N GLU A 110 3.43 9.10 -5.76
CA GLU A 110 4.04 8.51 -6.95
C GLU A 110 5.55 8.29 -6.75
N PRO A 111 6.20 7.44 -7.55
CA PRO A 111 7.65 7.34 -7.62
C PRO A 111 8.28 8.69 -8.01
N GLU A 112 9.43 9.03 -7.39
CA GLU A 112 10.21 10.21 -7.82
C GLU A 112 10.77 10.04 -9.23
N GLU A 113 11.17 8.82 -9.57
CA GLU A 113 11.72 8.43 -10.86
C GLU A 113 10.71 7.59 -11.63
N LYS A 114 10.73 7.70 -12.97
CA LYS A 114 9.86 6.90 -13.82
C LYS A 114 10.19 5.41 -13.67
N VAL A 115 9.20 4.62 -13.27
CA VAL A 115 9.29 3.16 -13.26
C VAL A 115 9.02 2.59 -14.65
N SER A 116 9.71 1.51 -15.02
CA SER A 116 9.64 0.90 -16.35
C SER A 116 8.39 0.06 -16.60
N ASP A 117 7.83 -0.54 -15.55
CA ASP A 117 6.70 -1.47 -15.64
C ASP A 117 5.64 -1.13 -14.57
N TYR A 118 5.83 -1.60 -13.34
CA TYR A 118 4.97 -1.29 -12.20
C TYR A 118 5.80 -1.12 -10.93
N TRP A 119 5.14 -0.57 -9.90
CA TRP A 119 5.66 -0.49 -8.55
C TRP A 119 4.61 -0.94 -7.52
N PHE A 120 5.06 -1.18 -6.30
CA PHE A 120 4.24 -1.54 -5.16
C PHE A 120 4.45 -0.53 -4.04
N VAL A 121 3.37 -0.16 -3.36
CA VAL A 121 3.43 0.67 -2.16
C VAL A 121 3.37 -0.19 -0.91
N GLY A 122 4.14 0.19 0.10
CA GLY A 122 3.99 -0.33 1.46
C GLY A 122 3.94 0.80 2.47
N TRP A 123 3.58 0.44 3.70
CA TRP A 123 3.37 1.38 4.80
C TRP A 123 3.85 0.81 6.13
N VAL A 124 4.19 1.71 7.05
CA VAL A 124 4.43 1.46 8.48
C VAL A 124 3.62 2.48 9.29
N VAL A 125 2.86 2.00 10.28
CA VAL A 125 2.06 2.79 11.21
C VAL A 125 2.18 2.17 12.60
N GLY A 126 3.04 2.72 13.45
CA GLY A 126 3.44 2.09 14.71
C GLY A 126 3.93 0.65 14.46
N GLU A 127 3.43 -0.31 15.23
CA GLU A 127 3.79 -1.74 15.10
C GLU A 127 3.16 -2.45 13.89
N TYR A 128 2.30 -1.76 13.13
CA TYR A 128 1.62 -2.32 11.97
C TYR A 128 2.31 -1.92 10.68
N SER A 129 2.49 -2.88 9.78
CA SER A 129 3.03 -2.60 8.46
C SER A 129 2.56 -3.61 7.42
N GLY A 130 2.70 -3.24 6.16
CA GLY A 130 2.33 -4.09 5.06
C GLY A 130 2.87 -3.62 3.71
N ILE A 131 2.83 -4.53 2.75
CA ILE A 131 3.18 -4.27 1.35
C ILE A 131 1.99 -4.68 0.50
N SER A 132 1.48 -3.75 -0.30
CA SER A 132 0.39 -4.04 -1.23
C SER A 132 0.86 -4.96 -2.37
N HIS A 133 -0.01 -5.87 -2.78
CA HIS A 133 0.18 -6.72 -3.96
C HIS A 133 -0.31 -6.03 -5.25
N VAL A 134 -0.97 -4.88 -5.12
CA VAL A 134 -1.55 -4.18 -6.27
C VAL A 134 -0.45 -3.54 -7.10
N LYS A 135 -0.43 -3.89 -8.39
CA LYS A 135 0.51 -3.26 -9.34
C LYS A 135 0.08 -1.83 -9.63
N LEU A 136 0.99 -0.88 -9.42
CA LEU A 136 0.78 0.53 -9.67
C LEU A 136 1.61 0.97 -10.88
N GLU A 137 1.00 1.62 -11.85
CA GLU A 137 1.71 2.13 -13.03
C GLU A 137 2.36 3.50 -12.75
N ARG A 138 1.70 4.33 -11.92
CA ARG A 138 2.16 5.69 -11.67
C ARG A 138 1.78 6.18 -10.27
N GLN A 139 0.52 6.52 -10.08
CA GLN A 139 0.04 7.16 -8.85
C GLN A 139 -0.79 6.18 -8.03
N VAL A 140 -0.83 6.42 -6.72
CA VAL A 140 -1.71 5.73 -5.79
C VAL A 140 -2.28 6.71 -4.78
N ARG A 141 -3.55 6.51 -4.42
CA ARG A 141 -4.17 7.16 -3.27
C ARG A 141 -4.03 6.24 -2.07
N VAL A 142 -3.61 6.79 -0.94
CA VAL A 142 -3.57 6.08 0.35
C VAL A 142 -4.35 6.88 1.38
N LEU A 143 -5.22 6.21 2.14
CA LEU A 143 -6.05 6.90 3.13
C LEU A 143 -5.22 7.49 4.27
N LYS A 144 -5.66 8.65 4.77
CA LYS A 144 -5.09 9.27 5.96
C LYS A 144 -5.68 8.61 7.20
N GLY A 145 -4.81 7.97 7.97
CA GLY A 145 -5.16 7.45 9.29
C GLY A 145 -5.10 8.52 10.38
N ASP A 146 -5.42 8.14 11.60
CA ASP A 146 -5.32 8.98 12.81
C ASP A 146 -3.89 9.22 13.30
N THR A 147 -2.95 8.40 12.82
CA THR A 147 -1.57 8.39 13.27
C THR A 147 -0.65 8.67 12.10
N GLU A 148 0.54 9.20 12.38
CA GLU A 148 1.62 9.30 11.41
C GLU A 148 1.92 7.94 10.76
N ALA A 149 2.14 7.97 9.45
CA ALA A 149 2.43 6.81 8.63
C ALA A 149 3.68 7.05 7.78
N SER A 150 4.55 6.05 7.68
CA SER A 150 5.67 6.06 6.76
C SER A 150 5.37 5.17 5.56
N PHE A 151 5.51 5.73 4.36
CA PHE A 151 5.28 5.04 3.10
C PHE A 151 6.59 4.76 2.37
N PHE A 152 6.62 3.68 1.59
CA PHE A 152 7.76 3.31 0.77
C PHE A 152 7.31 2.60 -0.50
N GLY A 153 8.17 2.59 -1.52
CA GLY A 153 7.90 1.95 -2.80
C GLY A 153 8.92 0.88 -3.18
N PHE A 154 8.48 -0.12 -3.94
CA PHE A 154 9.35 -1.09 -4.62
C PHE A 154 9.04 -1.14 -6.11
N ASN A 155 10.06 -1.19 -6.96
CA ASN A 155 9.86 -1.44 -8.39
C ASN A 155 9.55 -2.93 -8.65
N SER A 156 9.29 -3.28 -9.92
CA SER A 156 9.01 -4.66 -10.36
C SER A 156 10.14 -5.66 -10.12
N GLU A 157 11.37 -5.19 -9.90
CA GLU A 157 12.56 -5.99 -9.57
C GLU A 157 12.72 -6.20 -8.05
N GLY A 158 11.83 -5.64 -7.24
CA GLY A 158 11.92 -5.68 -5.78
C GLY A 158 12.94 -4.71 -5.17
N LYS A 159 13.46 -3.76 -5.95
CA LYS A 159 14.35 -2.69 -5.47
C LYS A 159 13.52 -1.58 -4.85
N GLN A 160 13.90 -1.13 -3.66
CA GLN A 160 13.27 0.02 -3.02
C GLN A 160 13.53 1.29 -3.85
N ILE A 161 12.48 2.08 -4.04
CA ILE A 161 12.50 3.34 -4.79
C ILE A 161 12.00 4.48 -3.90
N LYS A 162 12.46 5.70 -4.19
CA LYS A 162 11.93 6.91 -3.56
C LYS A 162 10.55 7.22 -4.12
N ILE A 163 9.68 7.67 -3.24
CA ILE A 163 8.33 8.13 -3.56
C ILE A 163 8.15 9.54 -3.02
N ARG A 164 7.23 10.28 -3.62
CA ARG A 164 6.89 11.64 -3.21
C ARG A 164 5.39 11.82 -3.11
N LEU A 165 4.99 12.76 -2.25
CA LEU A 165 3.64 13.30 -2.20
C LEU A 165 3.45 14.28 -3.37
N ILE A 166 2.35 14.15 -4.11
CA ILE A 166 2.02 15.07 -5.22
C ILE A 166 0.67 15.77 -5.05
N GLY A 167 -0.14 15.33 -4.10
CA GLY A 167 -1.46 15.90 -3.89
C GLY A 167 -2.18 15.24 -2.73
N GLU A 168 -3.30 15.84 -2.38
CA GLU A 168 -4.19 15.38 -1.32
C GLU A 168 -5.62 15.56 -1.79
N GLY A 169 -6.55 14.82 -1.21
CA GLY A 169 -7.95 14.97 -1.57
C GLY A 169 -8.90 14.28 -0.61
N SER A 170 -10.17 14.31 -0.99
CA SER A 170 -11.27 13.74 -0.23
C SER A 170 -12.17 12.94 -1.18
N LEU A 171 -12.61 11.76 -0.74
CA LEU A 171 -13.44 10.87 -1.55
C LEU A 171 -14.76 11.56 -1.95
N GLY A 172 -15.06 11.55 -3.25
CA GLY A 172 -16.25 12.20 -3.80
C GLY A 172 -16.11 13.71 -4.06
N GLU A 173 -14.99 14.33 -3.68
CA GLU A 173 -14.80 15.80 -3.77
C GLU A 173 -13.64 16.20 -4.70
N SER A 174 -12.75 15.27 -5.04
CA SER A 174 -11.52 15.54 -5.80
C SER A 174 -11.50 14.82 -7.17
N PRO A 175 -12.15 15.38 -8.21
CA PRO A 175 -12.31 14.73 -9.51
C PRO A 175 -10.98 14.45 -10.22
N GLU A 176 -9.94 15.23 -9.94
CA GLU A 176 -8.60 15.07 -10.50
C GLU A 176 -7.91 13.74 -10.13
N TYR A 177 -8.24 13.17 -8.97
CA TYR A 177 -7.63 11.93 -8.47
C TYR A 177 -8.61 10.76 -8.36
N CYS A 178 -9.89 10.96 -8.68
CA CYS A 178 -10.94 9.96 -8.47
C CYS A 178 -10.72 8.63 -9.21
N LYS A 179 -9.93 8.63 -10.30
CA LYS A 179 -9.59 7.42 -11.08
C LYS A 179 -8.27 6.75 -10.67
N ILE A 180 -7.53 7.34 -9.74
CA ILE A 180 -6.31 6.76 -9.21
C ILE A 180 -6.66 5.63 -8.24
N PRO A 181 -5.98 4.47 -8.29
CA PRO A 181 -6.20 3.36 -7.36
C PRO A 181 -6.14 3.84 -5.90
N LEU A 182 -7.10 3.41 -5.08
CA LEU A 182 -7.15 3.70 -3.65
C LEU A 182 -6.79 2.44 -2.85
N LEU A 183 -5.68 2.51 -2.13
CA LEU A 183 -5.12 1.43 -1.31
C LEU A 183 -5.01 1.84 0.16
#